data_AF-A0A7S1T1V2-F1
#
_entry.id   AF-A0A7S1T1V2-F1
#
_cell.length_a   1.000
_cell.length_b   1.000
_cell.length_c   1.000
_cell.angle_alpha   90.00
_cell.angle_beta   90.00
_cell.angle_gamma   90.00
#
_symmetry.space_group_name_H-M   'P 1'
#
loop_
_entity.id
_entity.type
_entity.pdbx_description
1 polymer ?
#
loop_
_entity_poly.entity_id
_entity_poly.type
_entity_poly.pdbx_seq_one_letter_code
_entity_poly.pdbx_strand_id
1 'polypeptide(L)'
;ADHPPRVAIRHDSASLLDRLKAVPLVLERQLDSPLPVPVYASNADAMTGGKTVEVSALLPGAVAAVFLGPLPDDKLPKDAVAGKSLVGTLSLGLSGSNGSAAPGKLPIRLSCAPAKEGDANNNGGGDSKAEGSEKSAEEKMTEAVRDAQLKILKELKFKTGEGAEGKDAAAEEMYRATVASLEVTFPGHLPLLLEKMSRANGVEGEQRTPEAMADVMEAADMIVASVDTSALAAFVA
;
A
#
# COMPACT_ATOMS: atom_id res chain seq x y z
N ALA A 1 -3.81 -9.61 -11.92
CA ALA A 1 -3.41 -9.46 -13.32
C ALA A 1 -3.83 -8.09 -13.79
N ASP A 2 -2.92 -7.34 -14.41
CA ASP A 2 -3.20 -5.98 -14.92
C ASP A 2 -3.76 -6.10 -16.34
N HIS A 3 -5.00 -5.67 -16.54
CA HIS A 3 -5.70 -5.77 -17.81
C HIS A 3 -6.23 -4.39 -18.21
N PRO A 4 -5.47 -3.62 -19.01
CA PRO A 4 -5.92 -2.30 -19.41
C PRO A 4 -7.13 -2.41 -20.36
N PRO A 5 -8.27 -1.79 -20.04
CA PRO A 5 -9.43 -1.80 -20.93
C PRO A 5 -9.11 -1.05 -22.22
N ARG A 6 -9.52 -1.61 -23.37
CA ARG A 6 -9.38 -0.98 -24.69
C ARG A 6 -10.76 -0.72 -25.27
N VAL A 7 -11.02 0.52 -25.68
CA VAL A 7 -12.28 0.93 -26.33
C VAL A 7 -11.96 1.46 -27.72
N ALA A 8 -12.64 0.92 -28.73
CA ALA A 8 -12.54 1.38 -30.12
C ALA A 8 -13.82 2.10 -30.51
N ILE A 9 -13.73 3.40 -30.79
CA ILE A 9 -14.84 4.22 -31.26
C ILE A 9 -14.61 4.54 -32.74
N ARG A 10 -15.62 4.31 -33.58
CA ARG A 10 -15.58 4.60 -35.02
C ARG A 10 -16.62 5.67 -35.35
N HIS A 11 -16.21 6.69 -36.10
CA HIS A 11 -17.07 7.77 -36.54
C HIS A 11 -16.45 8.43 -37.78
N ASP A 12 -17.26 8.95 -38.70
CA ASP A 12 -16.77 9.48 -39.98
C ASP A 12 -16.10 10.85 -39.84
N SER A 13 -16.55 11.64 -38.84
CA SER A 13 -15.94 12.93 -38.51
C SER A 13 -14.75 12.77 -37.56
N ALA A 14 -13.55 13.09 -38.05
CA ALA A 14 -12.32 13.10 -37.26
C ALA A 14 -12.37 14.10 -36.09
N SER A 15 -13.03 15.24 -36.27
CA SER A 15 -13.13 16.28 -35.22
C SER A 15 -13.96 15.83 -34.01
N LEU A 16 -14.90 14.91 -34.20
CA LEU A 16 -15.64 14.29 -33.09
C LEU A 16 -14.83 13.18 -32.41
N LEU A 17 -14.07 12.39 -33.18
CA LEU A 17 -13.16 11.39 -32.60
C LEU A 17 -12.09 12.02 -31.71
N ASP A 18 -11.55 13.18 -32.10
CA ASP A 18 -10.55 13.90 -31.30
C ASP A 18 -11.12 14.38 -29.96
N ARG A 19 -12.40 14.80 -29.92
CA ARG A 19 -13.07 15.19 -28.67
C ARG A 19 -13.28 14.00 -27.73
N LEU A 20 -13.46 12.80 -28.29
CA LEU A 20 -13.71 11.58 -27.50
C LEU A 20 -12.43 10.98 -26.90
N LYS A 21 -11.23 11.34 -27.39
CA LYS A 21 -9.95 10.86 -26.84
C LYS A 21 -9.72 11.24 -25.38
N ALA A 22 -10.30 12.36 -24.93
CA ALA A 22 -10.17 12.85 -23.56
C ALA A 22 -11.29 12.35 -22.62
N VAL A 23 -12.23 11.53 -23.11
CA VAL A 23 -13.36 11.07 -22.31
C VAL A 23 -12.89 10.02 -21.30
N PRO A 24 -13.11 10.23 -19.99
CA PRO A 24 -12.74 9.25 -18.99
C PRO A 24 -13.62 8.01 -19.09
N LEU A 25 -13.01 6.84 -18.92
CA LEU A 25 -13.72 5.58 -18.78
C LEU A 25 -14.17 5.42 -17.33
N VAL A 26 -15.45 5.17 -17.10
CA VAL A 26 -15.99 4.85 -15.77
C VAL A 26 -16.10 3.33 -15.63
N LEU A 27 -15.44 2.79 -14.60
CA LEU A 27 -15.54 1.38 -14.25
C LEU A 27 -16.45 1.23 -13.03
N GLU A 28 -17.58 0.54 -13.22
CA GLU A 28 -18.48 0.17 -12.14
C GLU A 28 -18.25 -1.30 -11.79
N ARG A 29 -18.01 -1.56 -10.52
CA ARG A 29 -17.80 -2.91 -9.98
C ARG A 29 -18.83 -3.15 -8.89
N GLN A 30 -19.50 -4.30 -8.97
CA GLN A 30 -20.36 -4.75 -7.89
C GLN A 30 -19.51 -5.18 -6.68
N LEU A 31 -19.88 -4.72 -5.49
CA LEU A 31 -19.24 -5.12 -4.25
C LEU A 31 -19.73 -6.51 -3.83
N ASP A 32 -18.84 -7.31 -3.23
CA ASP A 32 -19.16 -8.66 -2.75
C ASP A 32 -20.22 -8.64 -1.65
N SER A 33 -20.22 -7.60 -0.82
CA SER A 33 -21.24 -7.32 0.18
C SER A 33 -21.71 -5.86 0.10
N PRO A 34 -23.03 -5.60 0.25
CA PRO A 34 -23.54 -4.24 0.26
C PRO A 34 -23.14 -3.53 1.56
N LEU A 35 -22.76 -2.24 1.46
CA LEU A 35 -22.48 -1.43 2.64
C LEU A 35 -23.78 -0.85 3.21
N PRO A 36 -24.17 -1.21 4.44
CA PRO A 36 -25.35 -0.63 5.08
C PRO A 36 -25.06 0.79 5.54
N VAL A 37 -25.77 1.78 4.98
CA VAL A 37 -25.72 3.17 5.43
C VAL A 37 -26.76 3.37 6.54
N PRO A 38 -26.36 3.77 7.75
CA PRO A 38 -27.31 4.00 8.84
C PRO A 38 -28.15 5.26 8.58
N VAL A 39 -29.44 5.18 8.91
CA VAL A 39 -30.43 6.26 8.73
C VAL A 39 -30.94 6.69 10.11
N TYR A 40 -30.99 7.99 10.37
CA TYR A 40 -31.32 8.60 11.66
C TYR A 40 -32.50 9.57 11.55
N ALA A 41 -33.28 9.69 12.63
CA ALA A 41 -34.43 10.59 12.70
C ALA A 41 -34.04 12.04 13.05
N SER A 42 -32.86 12.20 13.68
CA SER A 42 -32.33 13.50 14.08
C SER A 42 -30.90 13.67 13.58
N ASN A 43 -30.50 14.93 13.36
CA ASN A 43 -29.13 15.26 12.99
C ASN A 43 -28.15 14.95 14.14
N ALA A 44 -28.57 15.16 15.39
CA ALA A 44 -27.74 14.86 16.55
C ALA A 44 -27.35 13.37 16.61
N ASP A 45 -28.31 12.48 16.35
CA ASP A 45 -28.04 11.03 16.31
C ASP A 45 -27.16 10.64 15.12
N ALA A 46 -27.31 11.30 13.97
CA ALA A 46 -26.46 11.05 12.80
C ALA A 46 -24.99 11.43 13.05
N MET A 47 -24.75 12.48 13.85
CA MET A 47 -23.42 12.96 14.18
C MET A 47 -22.75 12.12 15.28
N THR A 48 -23.52 11.57 16.22
CA THR A 48 -22.99 10.79 17.36
C THR A 48 -23.05 9.28 17.14
N GLY A 49 -23.67 8.81 16.05
CA GLY A 49 -23.91 7.39 15.82
C GLY A 49 -24.99 6.82 16.74
N GLY A 50 -26.01 7.62 17.06
CA GLY A 50 -27.09 7.31 18.00
C GLY A 50 -28.10 6.27 17.49
N LYS A 51 -29.38 6.45 17.82
CA LYS A 51 -30.43 5.47 17.47
C LYS A 51 -30.85 5.61 16.00
N THR A 52 -30.82 4.52 15.25
CA THR A 52 -31.32 4.49 13.86
C THR A 52 -32.84 4.59 13.81
N VAL A 53 -33.36 5.08 12.68
CA VAL A 53 -34.80 5.21 12.42
C VAL A 53 -35.48 3.85 12.50
N GLU A 54 -36.48 3.75 13.35
CA GLU A 54 -37.44 2.65 13.31
C GLU A 54 -38.53 2.94 12.27
N VAL A 55 -39.09 1.88 11.70
CA VAL A 55 -40.21 2.00 10.77
C VAL A 55 -41.36 2.69 11.47
N SER A 56 -41.81 3.82 10.92
CA SER A 56 -42.92 4.61 11.45
C SER A 56 -43.90 4.97 10.33
N ALA A 57 -45.17 5.08 10.70
CA ALA A 57 -46.22 5.50 9.77
C ALA A 57 -46.23 7.02 9.65
N LEU A 58 -46.18 7.53 8.43
CA LEU A 58 -46.31 8.95 8.14
C LEU A 58 -47.76 9.26 7.74
N LEU A 59 -48.37 10.22 8.42
CA LEU A 59 -49.74 10.64 8.11
C LEU A 59 -49.77 11.49 6.82
N PRO A 60 -50.90 11.49 6.08
CA PRO A 60 -51.06 12.36 4.92
C PRO A 60 -50.82 13.84 5.30
N GLY A 61 -49.95 14.51 4.54
CA GLY A 61 -49.57 15.90 4.79
C GLY A 61 -48.48 16.12 5.85
N ALA A 62 -48.06 15.07 6.56
CA ALA A 62 -46.91 15.15 7.46
C ALA A 62 -45.60 15.07 6.69
N VAL A 63 -44.57 15.75 7.20
CA VAL A 63 -43.20 15.74 6.65
C VAL A 63 -42.27 15.20 7.71
N ALA A 64 -41.46 14.19 7.36
CA ALA A 64 -40.41 13.66 8.21
C ALA A 64 -39.04 13.87 7.55
N ALA A 65 -38.08 14.35 8.33
CA ALA A 65 -36.69 14.43 7.92
C ALA A 65 -35.96 13.15 8.32
N VAL A 66 -35.09 12.67 7.44
CA VAL A 66 -34.18 11.54 7.71
C VAL A 66 -32.77 11.96 7.35
N PHE A 67 -31.81 11.50 8.15
CA PHE A 67 -30.40 11.86 8.04
C PHE A 67 -29.60 10.59 7.76
N LEU A 68 -28.68 10.65 6.79
CA LEU A 68 -27.75 9.56 6.51
C LEU A 68 -26.48 9.79 7.35
N GLY A 69 -26.08 8.80 8.13
CA GLY A 69 -24.85 8.89 8.91
C GLY A 69 -23.61 8.51 8.12
N PRO A 70 -22.42 8.78 8.68
CA PRO A 70 -21.15 8.36 8.10
C PRO A 70 -21.05 6.84 8.03
N LEU A 71 -20.37 6.33 6.99
CA LEU A 71 -19.98 4.92 6.94
C LEU A 71 -18.72 4.72 7.80
N PRO A 72 -18.64 3.64 8.61
CA PRO A 72 -17.43 3.31 9.33
C PRO A 72 -16.28 3.00 8.36
N ASP A 73 -15.10 3.56 8.61
CA ASP A 73 -13.93 3.35 7.76
C ASP A 73 -13.54 1.87 7.66
N ASP A 74 -13.74 1.09 8.74
CA ASP A 74 -13.49 -0.36 8.78
C ASP A 74 -14.34 -1.18 7.79
N LYS A 75 -15.50 -0.64 7.38
CA LYS A 75 -16.41 -1.30 6.44
C LYS A 75 -16.18 -0.86 4.99
N LEU A 76 -15.37 0.17 4.77
CA LEU A 76 -15.05 0.62 3.43
C LEU A 76 -14.13 -0.40 2.75
N PRO A 77 -14.40 -0.73 1.47
CA PRO A 77 -13.48 -1.55 0.69
C PRO A 77 -12.08 -0.91 0.67
N LYS A 78 -11.03 -1.73 0.73
CA LYS A 78 -9.63 -1.24 0.67
C LYS A 78 -9.32 -0.43 -0.60
N ASP A 79 -10.12 -0.62 -1.65
CA ASP A 79 -10.00 0.11 -2.90
C ASP A 79 -10.79 1.43 -2.91
N ALA A 80 -11.53 1.80 -1.86
CA ALA A 80 -12.32 3.02 -1.73
C ALA A 80 -11.44 4.26 -1.43
N VAL A 81 -10.57 4.60 -2.39
CA VAL A 81 -9.61 5.71 -2.31
C VAL A 81 -10.16 7.00 -2.94
N ALA A 82 -9.43 8.10 -2.72
CA ALA A 82 -9.69 9.41 -3.31
C ALA A 82 -10.00 9.33 -4.82
N GLY A 83 -11.03 10.03 -5.27
CA GLY A 83 -11.44 10.06 -6.68
C GLY A 83 -12.36 8.91 -7.10
N LYS A 84 -12.64 7.95 -6.22
CA LYS A 84 -13.68 6.93 -6.42
C LYS A 84 -14.96 7.31 -5.69
N SER A 85 -16.07 6.72 -6.13
CA SER A 85 -17.38 6.92 -5.52
C SER A 85 -18.11 5.60 -5.35
N LEU A 86 -18.74 5.43 -4.19
CA LEU A 86 -19.69 4.36 -3.95
C LEU A 86 -21.06 4.79 -4.47
N VAL A 87 -21.73 3.91 -5.20
CA VAL A 87 -23.06 4.15 -5.74
C VAL A 87 -24.02 3.14 -5.11
N GLY A 88 -25.19 3.61 -4.73
CA GLY A 88 -26.22 2.80 -4.09
C GLY A 88 -27.61 3.36 -4.31
N THR A 89 -28.59 2.80 -3.61
CA THR A 89 -29.98 3.26 -3.69
C THR A 89 -30.58 3.36 -2.29
N LEU A 90 -31.16 4.51 -1.97
CA LEU A 90 -31.99 4.72 -0.79
C LEU A 90 -33.43 4.32 -1.12
N SER A 91 -33.96 3.35 -0.39
CA SER A 91 -35.35 2.89 -0.55
C SER A 91 -36.22 3.55 0.52
N LEU A 92 -37.30 4.22 0.10
CA LEU A 92 -38.21 4.97 0.96
C LEU A 92 -39.62 4.35 0.94
N GLY A 93 -40.16 4.16 2.13
CA GLY A 93 -41.47 3.57 2.37
C GLY A 93 -41.49 2.05 2.30
N LEU A 94 -42.58 1.46 2.81
CA LEU A 94 -42.90 0.05 2.65
C LEU A 94 -44.28 -0.05 2.03
N SER A 95 -44.40 -0.82 0.95
CA SER A 95 -45.68 -1.17 0.32
C SER A 95 -46.13 -2.54 0.84
N GLY A 96 -47.31 -2.57 1.46
CA GLY A 96 -47.93 -3.76 2.04
C GLY A 96 -47.54 -4.07 3.49
N SER A 97 -48.33 -4.91 4.18
CA SER A 97 -48.10 -5.29 5.59
C SER A 97 -46.83 -6.13 5.81
N ASN A 98 -46.27 -6.70 4.73
CA ASN A 98 -45.17 -7.66 4.80
C ASN A 98 -43.83 -7.07 4.29
N GLY A 99 -43.73 -5.75 4.18
CA GLY A 99 -42.45 -5.06 3.95
C GLY A 99 -41.72 -5.35 2.63
N SER A 100 -42.45 -5.79 1.59
CA SER A 100 -41.84 -6.39 0.40
C SER A 100 -41.43 -5.42 -0.71
N ALA A 101 -42.01 -4.22 -0.82
CA ALA A 101 -41.69 -3.31 -1.92
C ALA A 101 -41.63 -1.85 -1.45
N ALA A 102 -40.47 -1.19 -1.55
CA ALA A 102 -40.37 0.24 -1.31
C ALA A 102 -40.91 1.03 -2.52
N PRO A 103 -41.93 1.89 -2.36
CA PRO A 103 -42.50 2.65 -3.47
C PRO A 103 -41.55 3.72 -4.02
N GLY A 104 -40.60 4.21 -3.20
CA GLY A 104 -39.59 5.19 -3.62
C GLY A 104 -38.19 4.57 -3.63
N LYS A 105 -37.45 4.74 -4.72
CA LYS A 105 -36.02 4.42 -4.81
C LYS A 105 -35.27 5.63 -5.33
N LEU A 106 -34.31 6.11 -4.55
CA LEU A 106 -33.47 7.27 -4.88
C LEU A 106 -32.02 6.83 -5.05
N PRO A 107 -31.36 7.07 -6.20
CA PRO A 107 -29.94 6.79 -6.33
C PRO A 107 -29.12 7.70 -5.41
N ILE A 108 -28.17 7.11 -4.70
CA ILE A 108 -27.23 7.82 -3.82
C ILE A 108 -25.80 7.59 -4.29
N ARG A 109 -24.96 8.62 -4.18
CA ARG A 109 -23.54 8.55 -4.47
C ARG A 109 -22.77 9.13 -3.29
N LEU A 110 -21.83 8.36 -2.76
CA LEU A 110 -20.89 8.80 -1.75
C LEU A 110 -19.50 8.92 -2.38
N SER A 111 -18.91 10.11 -2.29
CA SER A 111 -17.54 10.34 -2.77
C SER A 111 -16.56 9.97 -1.66
N CYS A 112 -15.55 9.16 -1.98
CA CYS A 112 -14.48 8.81 -1.04
C CYS A 112 -13.58 10.03 -0.83
N ALA A 113 -13.43 10.45 0.43
CA ALA A 113 -12.55 11.56 0.78
C ALA A 113 -11.08 11.19 0.51
N PRO A 114 -10.20 12.18 0.25
CA PRO A 114 -8.77 11.91 0.23
C PRO A 114 -8.34 11.36 1.59
N ALA A 115 -7.56 10.28 1.58
CA ALA A 115 -6.90 9.82 2.79
C ALA A 115 -6.12 11.00 3.37
N LYS A 116 -6.34 11.30 4.66
CA LYS A 116 -5.50 12.28 5.35
C LYS A 116 -4.07 11.77 5.24
N GLU A 117 -3.17 12.61 4.71
CA GLU A 117 -1.74 12.37 4.80
C GLU A 117 -1.39 12.24 6.31
N GLY A 118 -1.30 11.01 6.80
CA GLY A 118 -1.19 10.75 8.25
C GLY A 118 -1.34 9.29 8.67
N ASP A 119 -1.99 8.43 7.89
CA ASP A 119 -2.13 7.00 8.21
C ASP A 119 -1.54 6.11 7.10
N ALA A 120 -0.28 6.40 6.75
CA ALA A 120 0.58 5.42 6.14
C ALA A 120 1.44 4.82 7.26
N ASN A 121 1.10 3.60 7.66
CA ASN A 121 1.99 2.67 8.37
C ASN A 121 2.18 2.92 9.88
N ASN A 122 1.13 2.73 10.68
CA ASN A 122 1.30 2.44 12.11
C ASN A 122 1.45 0.94 12.34
N ASN A 123 2.56 0.38 11.83
CA ASN A 123 3.06 -0.90 12.33
C ASN A 123 3.84 -0.56 13.61
N GLY A 124 3.17 -0.74 14.76
CA GLY A 124 3.71 -0.44 16.07
C GLY A 124 4.93 -1.31 16.39
N GLY A 125 6.12 -0.81 16.05
CA GLY A 125 7.38 -1.15 16.70
C GLY A 125 7.69 -0.02 17.68
N GLY A 126 7.41 -0.25 18.96
CA GLY A 126 7.79 0.66 20.02
C GLY A 126 9.30 0.67 20.18
N ASP A 127 9.98 1.58 19.48
CA ASP A 127 11.34 1.95 19.85
C ASP A 127 11.26 2.79 21.12
N SER A 128 11.43 2.07 22.23
CA SER A 128 11.87 2.64 23.48
C SER A 128 13.16 3.40 23.19
N LYS A 129 13.07 4.73 23.13
CA LYS A 129 14.22 5.63 23.20
C LYS A 129 14.96 5.34 24.50
N ALA A 130 15.88 4.39 24.44
CA ALA A 130 16.98 4.30 25.38
C ALA A 130 17.88 5.51 25.09
N GLU A 131 17.91 6.44 26.05
CA GLU A 131 18.92 7.48 26.14
C GLU A 131 20.31 6.84 26.04
N GLY A 132 21.03 7.09 24.95
CA GLY A 132 22.36 6.57 24.72
C GLY A 132 23.14 7.49 23.81
N SER A 133 24.01 8.30 24.43
CA SER A 133 25.06 9.19 23.89
C SER A 133 24.72 10.03 22.66
N GLU A 134 24.88 11.34 22.77
CA GLU A 134 24.99 12.23 21.60
C GLU A 134 26.11 11.72 20.68
N LYS A 135 25.74 10.97 19.64
CA LYS A 135 26.67 10.58 18.57
C LYS A 135 27.26 11.86 17.98
N SER A 136 28.59 11.94 17.97
CA SER A 136 29.34 13.08 17.45
C SER A 136 28.92 13.39 16.02
N ALA A 137 29.04 14.65 15.58
CA ALA A 137 28.73 15.05 14.20
C ALA A 137 29.48 14.19 13.16
N GLU A 138 30.67 13.70 13.52
CA GLU A 138 31.50 12.80 12.71
C GLU A 138 30.89 11.39 12.58
N GLU A 139 30.29 10.86 13.64
CA GLU A 139 29.60 9.55 13.61
C GLU A 139 28.34 9.60 12.74
N LYS A 140 27.57 10.68 12.83
CA LYS A 140 26.40 10.89 11.97
C LYS A 140 26.79 11.04 10.50
N MET A 141 27.91 11.71 10.24
CA MET A 141 28.44 11.85 8.87
C MET A 141 28.89 10.50 8.30
N THR A 142 29.61 9.69 9.08
CA THR A 142 30.04 8.35 8.64
C THR A 142 28.87 7.38 8.45
N GLU A 143 27.83 7.46 9.28
CA GLU A 143 26.57 6.72 9.10
C GLU A 143 25.84 7.15 7.82
N ALA A 144 25.71 8.45 7.55
CA ALA A 144 25.07 8.96 6.33
C ALA A 144 25.82 8.57 5.04
N VAL A 145 27.16 8.62 5.07
CA VAL A 145 27.99 8.17 3.93
C VAL A 145 27.80 6.67 3.68
N ARG A 146 27.73 5.86 4.75
CA ARG A 146 27.48 4.42 4.66
C ARG A 146 26.12 4.12 4.02
N ASP A 147 25.07 4.77 4.50
CA ASP A 147 23.71 4.55 3.98
C ASP A 147 23.58 5.01 2.52
N ALA A 148 24.24 6.11 2.16
CA ALA A 148 24.32 6.57 0.77
C ALA A 148 25.05 5.56 -0.12
N GLN A 149 26.18 5.01 0.34
CA GLN A 149 26.91 3.96 -0.38
C GLN A 149 26.05 2.71 -0.56
N LEU A 150 25.36 2.24 0.49
CA LEU A 150 24.44 1.09 0.40
C LEU A 150 23.26 1.33 -0.53
N LYS A 151 22.71 2.55 -0.54
CA LYS A 151 21.64 2.92 -1.47
C LYS A 151 22.11 2.85 -2.92
N ILE A 152 23.32 3.35 -3.19
CA ILE A 152 23.93 3.24 -4.54
C ILE A 152 24.14 1.77 -4.90
N LEU A 153 24.61 0.92 -3.98
CA LEU A 153 24.79 -0.52 -4.22
C LEU A 153 23.46 -1.22 -4.58
N LYS A 154 22.36 -0.87 -3.90
CA LYS A 154 20.99 -1.36 -4.20
C LYS A 154 20.48 -0.95 -5.58
N GLU A 155 20.82 0.26 -6.01
CA GLU A 155 20.40 0.83 -7.29
C GLU A 155 21.23 0.29 -8.46
N LEU A 156 22.47 -0.13 -8.22
CA LEU A 156 23.36 -0.79 -9.18
C LEU A 156 22.87 -2.23 -9.48
N LYS A 157 21.80 -2.33 -10.27
CA LYS A 157 21.31 -3.62 -10.80
C LYS A 157 22.09 -4.01 -12.05
N PHE A 158 22.93 -5.03 -11.92
CA PHE A 158 23.61 -5.68 -13.04
C PHE A 158 22.65 -6.65 -13.75
N LYS A 159 22.65 -6.66 -15.09
CA LYS A 159 22.08 -7.78 -15.86
C LYS A 159 23.22 -8.74 -16.15
N THR A 160 23.30 -9.83 -15.39
CA THR A 160 24.26 -10.90 -15.70
C THR A 160 23.81 -11.61 -16.97
N GLY A 161 24.36 -11.22 -18.12
CA GLY A 161 24.13 -11.83 -19.42
C GLY A 161 25.35 -11.61 -20.31
N GLU A 162 25.63 -12.58 -21.20
CA GLU A 162 26.85 -12.73 -22.03
C GLU A 162 27.10 -11.63 -23.09
N GLY A 163 27.02 -10.36 -22.71
CA GLY A 163 27.34 -9.21 -23.56
C GLY A 163 28.05 -8.08 -22.81
N ALA A 164 28.66 -8.39 -21.67
CA ALA A 164 29.25 -7.45 -20.71
C ALA A 164 30.72 -7.12 -21.02
N GLU A 165 31.00 -6.59 -22.22
CA GLU A 165 32.34 -6.06 -22.51
C GLU A 165 32.48 -4.61 -21.97
N GLY A 166 33.34 -4.47 -20.96
CA GLY A 166 33.96 -3.21 -20.54
C GLY A 166 33.23 -2.38 -19.48
N LYS A 167 31.90 -2.24 -19.53
CA LYS A 167 31.15 -1.38 -18.60
C LYS A 167 30.73 -2.07 -17.30
N ASP A 168 30.40 -3.36 -17.36
CA ASP A 168 29.95 -4.09 -16.17
C ASP A 168 31.13 -4.49 -15.28
N ALA A 169 32.31 -4.79 -15.86
CA ALA A 169 33.52 -5.13 -15.10
C ALA A 169 34.03 -3.99 -14.21
N ALA A 170 34.01 -2.74 -14.70
CA ALA A 170 34.38 -1.57 -13.90
C ALA A 170 33.39 -1.32 -12.75
N ALA A 171 32.11 -1.58 -12.98
CA ALA A 171 31.09 -1.45 -11.96
C ALA A 171 31.14 -2.62 -10.94
N GLU A 172 31.56 -3.82 -11.36
CA GLU A 172 31.88 -4.92 -10.43
C GLU A 172 33.10 -4.63 -9.55
N GLU A 173 34.14 -4.02 -10.11
CA GLU A 173 35.32 -3.61 -9.35
C GLU A 173 34.97 -2.53 -8.32
N MET A 174 34.16 -1.54 -8.72
CA MET A 174 33.62 -0.52 -7.81
C MET A 174 32.75 -1.14 -6.70
N TYR A 175 31.92 -2.13 -7.02
CA TYR A 175 31.14 -2.87 -6.04
C TYR A 175 32.04 -3.62 -5.05
N ARG A 176 33.03 -4.38 -5.53
CA ARG A 176 33.96 -5.12 -4.67
C ARG A 176 34.77 -4.20 -3.76
N ALA A 177 35.27 -3.09 -4.30
CA ALA A 177 36.05 -2.11 -3.54
C ALA A 177 35.20 -1.44 -2.44
N THR A 178 33.97 -1.05 -2.76
CA THR A 178 33.05 -0.41 -1.80
C THR A 178 32.62 -1.39 -0.71
N VAL A 179 32.26 -2.63 -1.05
CA VAL A 179 31.94 -3.67 -0.06
C VAL A 179 33.14 -3.97 0.86
N ALA A 180 34.34 -4.16 0.31
CA ALA A 180 35.54 -4.39 1.12
C ALA A 180 35.83 -3.24 2.08
N SER A 181 35.65 -1.99 1.64
CA SER A 181 35.81 -0.81 2.51
C SER A 181 34.75 -0.77 3.63
N LEU A 182 33.52 -1.19 3.34
CA LEU A 182 32.41 -1.20 4.28
C LEU A 182 32.51 -2.35 5.30
N GLU A 183 33.06 -3.49 4.92
CA GLU A 183 33.30 -4.63 5.83
C GLU A 183 34.36 -4.32 6.88
N VAL A 184 35.45 -3.66 6.48
CA VAL A 184 36.50 -3.22 7.40
C VAL A 184 35.97 -2.18 8.39
N THR A 185 35.14 -1.27 7.91
CA THR A 185 34.62 -0.18 8.73
C THR A 185 33.45 -0.64 9.61
N PHE A 186 32.64 -1.61 9.16
CA PHE A 186 31.42 -2.07 9.83
C PHE A 186 31.17 -3.58 9.65
N PRO A 187 31.88 -4.46 10.38
CA PRO A 187 31.83 -5.92 10.18
C PRO A 187 30.51 -6.59 10.57
N GLY A 188 29.61 -5.91 11.29
CA GLY A 188 28.33 -6.43 11.77
C GLY A 188 27.09 -5.74 11.22
N HIS A 189 27.21 -4.98 10.12
CA HIS A 189 26.09 -4.21 9.61
C HIS A 189 25.14 -5.06 8.75
N LEU A 190 23.99 -5.43 9.32
CA LEU A 190 22.97 -6.29 8.70
C LEU A 190 22.55 -5.88 7.26
N PRO A 191 22.27 -4.60 6.95
CA PRO A 191 21.93 -4.18 5.59
C PRO A 191 23.00 -4.46 4.54
N LEU A 192 24.29 -4.39 4.89
CA LEU A 192 25.40 -4.71 3.99
C LEU A 192 25.42 -6.22 3.66
N LEU A 193 25.27 -7.06 4.69
CA LEU A 193 25.24 -8.52 4.54
C LEU A 193 24.02 -8.97 3.71
N LEU A 194 22.86 -8.32 3.91
CA LEU A 194 21.65 -8.58 3.14
C LEU A 194 21.83 -8.21 1.66
N GLU A 195 22.51 -7.11 1.36
CA GLU A 195 22.85 -6.75 -0.02
C GLU A 195 23.80 -7.76 -0.67
N LYS A 196 24.85 -8.22 0.04
CA LYS A 196 25.73 -9.29 -0.45
C LYS A 196 24.95 -10.57 -0.78
N MET A 197 24.07 -10.99 0.13
CA MET A 197 23.21 -12.15 -0.06
C MET A 197 22.24 -11.94 -1.23
N SER A 198 21.61 -10.77 -1.33
CA SER A 198 20.66 -10.45 -2.41
C SER A 198 21.33 -10.43 -3.78
N ARG A 199 22.57 -9.94 -3.87
CA ARG A 199 23.37 -9.99 -5.10
C ARG A 199 23.70 -11.43 -5.50
N ALA A 200 24.18 -12.23 -4.54
CA ALA A 200 24.54 -13.61 -4.81
C ALA A 200 23.32 -14.50 -5.12
N ASN A 201 22.14 -14.16 -4.56
CA ASN A 201 20.87 -14.83 -4.85
C ASN A 201 20.18 -14.30 -6.13
N GLY A 202 20.50 -13.09 -6.60
CA GLY A 202 20.00 -12.50 -7.84
C GLY A 202 20.58 -13.12 -9.12
N VAL A 203 21.53 -14.05 -8.99
CA VAL A 203 22.03 -14.88 -10.09
C VAL A 203 21.00 -15.99 -10.37
N GLU A 204 19.95 -15.68 -11.14
CA GLU A 204 18.94 -16.67 -11.55
C GLU A 204 19.35 -17.35 -12.88
N GLY A 205 19.34 -18.68 -12.91
CA GLY A 205 19.60 -19.51 -14.11
C GLY A 205 20.93 -20.28 -14.10
N GLU A 206 21.35 -20.78 -15.27
CA GLU A 206 22.51 -21.66 -15.57
C GLU A 206 23.89 -21.19 -15.04
N GLN A 207 23.94 -20.02 -14.40
CA GLN A 207 25.11 -19.41 -13.76
C GLN A 207 25.14 -19.56 -12.23
N ARG A 208 24.22 -20.33 -11.63
CA ARG A 208 24.25 -20.69 -10.22
C ARG A 208 25.41 -21.67 -9.97
N THR A 209 26.62 -21.15 -9.97
CA THR A 209 27.83 -21.92 -9.70
C THR A 209 27.81 -22.41 -8.24
N PRO A 210 28.44 -23.56 -7.94
CA PRO A 210 28.57 -24.04 -6.56
C PRO A 210 29.30 -23.03 -5.66
N GLU A 211 30.18 -22.20 -6.23
CA GLU A 211 30.90 -21.11 -5.55
C GLU A 211 29.95 -19.99 -5.13
N ALA A 212 29.05 -19.53 -6.01
CA ALA A 212 28.04 -18.54 -5.65
C ALA A 212 27.08 -19.04 -4.56
N MET A 213 26.80 -20.34 -4.51
CA MET A 213 26.01 -20.92 -3.42
C MET A 213 26.78 -20.98 -2.10
N ALA A 214 28.09 -21.27 -2.13
CA ALA A 214 28.94 -21.24 -0.94
C ALA A 214 29.02 -19.81 -0.35
N ASP A 215 29.17 -18.79 -1.21
CA ASP A 215 29.17 -17.39 -0.79
C ASP A 215 27.84 -16.95 -0.15
N VAL A 216 26.70 -17.45 -0.67
CA VAL A 216 25.38 -17.21 -0.07
C VAL A 216 25.28 -17.85 1.32
N MET A 217 25.76 -19.09 1.46
CA MET A 217 25.72 -19.80 2.74
C MET A 217 26.60 -19.11 3.79
N GLU A 218 27.82 -18.71 3.43
CA GLU A 218 28.72 -17.97 4.32
C GLU A 218 28.11 -16.62 4.73
N ALA A 219 27.53 -15.88 3.79
CA ALA A 219 26.84 -14.62 4.10
C ALA A 219 25.63 -14.84 5.02
N ALA A 220 24.86 -15.90 4.81
CA ALA A 220 23.72 -16.25 5.66
C ALA A 220 24.17 -16.65 7.08
N ASP A 221 25.23 -17.44 7.21
CA ASP A 221 25.79 -17.84 8.51
C ASP A 221 26.31 -16.62 9.29
N MET A 222 26.96 -15.66 8.62
CA MET A 222 27.36 -14.40 9.25
C MET A 222 26.17 -13.57 9.74
N ILE A 223 25.07 -13.51 8.98
CA ILE A 223 23.85 -12.82 9.40
C ILE A 223 23.26 -13.50 10.64
N VAL A 224 23.14 -14.83 10.62
CA VAL A 224 22.61 -15.59 11.76
C VAL A 224 23.48 -15.42 13.00
N ALA A 225 24.81 -15.42 12.84
CA ALA A 225 25.75 -15.18 13.95
C ALA A 225 25.65 -13.76 14.53
N SER A 226 25.29 -12.76 13.71
CA SER A 226 25.10 -11.38 14.16
C SER A 226 23.78 -11.15 14.90
N VAL A 227 22.82 -12.06 14.80
CA VAL A 227 21.51 -11.97 15.47
C VAL A 227 21.56 -12.74 16.78
N ASP A 228 21.37 -12.04 17.90
CA ASP A 228 21.20 -12.69 19.20
C ASP A 228 19.82 -13.37 19.29
N THR A 229 19.81 -14.65 18.92
CA THR A 229 18.62 -15.51 18.95
C THR A 229 18.05 -15.69 20.36
N SER A 230 18.87 -15.52 21.42
CA SER A 230 18.43 -15.68 22.81
C SER A 230 17.66 -14.47 23.31
N ALA A 231 18.13 -13.26 22.99
CA ALA A 231 17.41 -12.02 23.25
C ALA A 231 16.13 -11.90 22.41
N LEU A 232 16.17 -12.34 21.15
CA LEU A 232 15.00 -12.35 20.28
C LEU A 232 13.91 -13.31 20.79
N ALA A 233 14.29 -14.51 21.23
CA ALA A 233 13.35 -15.48 21.79
C ALA A 233 12.65 -14.98 23.06
N ALA A 234 13.33 -14.18 23.89
CA ALA A 234 12.76 -13.58 25.09
C ALA A 234 11.76 -12.44 24.81
N PHE A 235 11.80 -11.82 23.64
CA PHE A 235 10.88 -10.74 23.26
C PHE A 235 9.58 -11.25 22.61
N VAL A 236 9.58 -12.51 22.14
CA VAL A 236 8.44 -13.16 21.48
C VAL A 236 7.66 -14.07 22.46
N ALA A 237 8.23 -14.39 23.63
CA ALA A 237 7.59 -15.13 24.71
C ALA A 237 6.82 -14.21 25.67
#